data_AF-A0A5K7Z0J5-F1
#
_entry.id   AF-A0A5K7Z0J5-F1
#
_cell.length_a   1.000
_cell.length_b   1.000
_cell.length_c   1.000
_cell.angle_alpha   90.00
_cell.angle_beta   90.00
_cell.angle_gamma   90.00
#
_symmetry.space_group_name_H-M   'P 1'
#
loop_
_entity.id
_entity.type
_entity.pdbx_description
1 polymer ?
#
loop_
_entity_poly.entity_id
_entity_poly.type
_entity_poly.pdbx_seq_one_letter_code
_entity_poly.pdbx_strand_id
1 'polypeptide(L)'
;MQSKRVFLIFSILMAIGLGPVDADMVILKSGEMFQTSKAWEENGAVCYYRDGRVVRVDAQAVERLIHSQTPAKPPPPPPKPSVPQSLPNPSAPPDIGIPERLPGFQPSVGDDAGYLGVKWGQPPSQIDGLEFVQTDPAYGGVEQYSRPKARKRFVRARVDNIVFGFWKKQLYTILVEVSNYMDFLDLKAEAFRRYGEADPVPGQPDKYRWRGGGTDRQLSYDHQSDTGYLWMRSQKLHAKIKEQYPE
;
A
#
# COMPACT_ATOMS: atom_id res chain seq x y z
N MET A 1 -14.67 -44.10 38.22
CA MET A 1 -14.08 -42.77 37.95
C MET A 1 -13.43 -42.77 36.59
N GLN A 2 -14.09 -42.21 35.57
CA GLN A 2 -13.43 -41.73 34.35
C GLN A 2 -14.14 -40.45 33.93
N SER A 3 -13.37 -39.36 33.94
CA SER A 3 -13.84 -38.01 33.66
C SER A 3 -14.04 -37.81 32.16
N LYS A 4 -15.21 -37.29 31.81
CA LYS A 4 -15.66 -36.92 30.47
C LYS A 4 -14.79 -35.77 29.94
N ARG A 5 -14.18 -35.93 28.76
CA ARG A 5 -13.76 -34.79 27.92
C ARG A 5 -14.79 -34.63 26.81
N VAL A 6 -15.66 -33.64 26.98
CA VAL A 6 -16.59 -33.17 25.96
C VAL A 6 -15.77 -32.31 24.99
N PHE A 7 -15.52 -32.81 23.78
CA PHE A 7 -15.07 -31.97 22.67
C PHE A 7 -16.32 -31.35 22.04
N LEU A 8 -16.52 -30.06 22.30
CA LEU A 8 -17.60 -29.29 21.71
C LEU A 8 -17.09 -28.73 20.37
N ILE A 9 -17.43 -29.42 19.28
CA ILE A 9 -17.20 -28.95 17.91
C ILE A 9 -18.36 -28.01 17.57
N PHE A 10 -18.11 -26.70 17.62
CA PHE A 10 -19.03 -25.72 17.05
C PHE A 10 -18.68 -25.54 15.57
N SER A 11 -19.37 -26.29 14.70
CA SER A 11 -19.39 -26.03 13.26
C SER A 11 -20.41 -24.93 12.98
N ILE A 12 -19.96 -23.68 12.91
CA ILE A 12 -20.79 -22.58 12.38
C ILE A 12 -20.59 -22.56 10.87
N LEU A 13 -21.56 -23.12 10.14
CA LEU A 13 -21.79 -22.81 8.73
C LEU A 13 -22.32 -21.37 8.66
N MET A 14 -21.51 -20.41 8.20
CA MET A 14 -22.03 -19.13 7.73
C MET A 14 -22.08 -19.14 6.20
N ALA A 15 -23.29 -18.93 5.69
CA ALA A 15 -23.56 -18.66 4.29
C ALA A 15 -22.78 -17.42 3.84
N ILE A 16 -21.91 -17.59 2.84
CA ILE A 16 -21.12 -16.51 2.25
C ILE A 16 -22.05 -15.71 1.35
N GLY A 17 -22.50 -14.55 1.82
CA GLY A 17 -22.98 -13.49 0.96
C GLY A 17 -21.80 -12.94 0.17
N LEU A 18 -21.89 -13.02 -1.17
CA LEU A 18 -20.95 -12.40 -2.12
C LEU A 18 -21.16 -10.88 -2.09
N GLY A 19 -20.55 -10.22 -1.11
CA GLY A 19 -20.23 -8.79 -1.16
C GLY A 19 -18.74 -8.61 -1.47
N PRO A 20 -18.31 -7.43 -1.96
CA PRO A 20 -16.89 -7.11 -2.05
C PRO A 20 -16.30 -7.26 -0.65
N VAL A 21 -15.37 -8.21 -0.49
CA VAL A 21 -14.74 -8.48 0.80
C VAL A 21 -13.68 -7.38 0.98
N ASP A 22 -14.00 -6.40 1.82
CA ASP A 22 -13.03 -5.45 2.35
C ASP A 22 -11.89 -6.27 3.00
N ALA A 23 -10.67 -6.10 2.50
CA ALA A 23 -9.53 -6.92 2.92
C ALA A 23 -8.54 -6.07 3.74
N ASP A 24 -8.31 -6.46 4.99
CA ASP A 24 -7.27 -5.88 5.83
C ASP A 24 -5.89 -6.30 5.29
N MET A 25 -4.88 -5.46 5.45
CA MET A 25 -3.50 -5.79 5.09
C MET A 25 -2.63 -5.94 6.33
N VAL A 26 -1.95 -7.09 6.43
CA VAL A 26 -0.95 -7.37 7.45
C VAL A 26 0.42 -7.23 6.80
N ILE A 27 1.28 -6.43 7.43
CA ILE A 27 2.70 -6.28 7.09
C ILE A 27 3.48 -6.79 8.29
N LEU A 28 4.41 -7.71 8.10
CA LEU A 28 5.26 -8.26 9.14
C LEU A 28 6.60 -7.50 9.19
N LYS A 29 7.29 -7.50 10.33
CA LYS A 29 8.63 -6.89 10.51
C LYS A 29 9.69 -7.46 9.57
N SER A 30 9.47 -8.68 9.08
CA SER A 30 10.24 -9.30 8.01
C SER A 30 10.12 -8.58 6.65
N GLY A 31 9.20 -7.62 6.52
CA GLY A 31 8.79 -6.99 5.26
C GLY A 31 7.85 -7.86 4.43
N GLU A 32 7.37 -8.99 4.94
CA GLU A 32 6.29 -9.74 4.29
C GLU A 32 4.99 -8.95 4.40
N MET A 33 4.28 -8.79 3.29
CA MET A 33 2.95 -8.17 3.24
C MET A 33 1.97 -9.14 2.60
N PHE A 34 0.76 -9.24 3.13
CA PHE A 34 -0.35 -9.99 2.55
C PHE A 34 -1.68 -9.42 3.06
N GLN A 35 -2.73 -9.57 2.26
CA GLN A 35 -4.07 -9.24 2.71
C GLN A 35 -4.76 -10.43 3.35
N THR A 36 -5.80 -10.09 4.08
CA THR A 36 -6.69 -11.01 4.75
C THR A 36 -8.11 -10.44 4.71
N SER A 37 -9.12 -11.30 4.64
CA SER A 37 -10.51 -10.85 4.73
C SER A 37 -10.84 -10.19 6.06
N LYS A 38 -10.03 -10.45 7.09
CA LYS A 38 -10.16 -9.84 8.41
C LYS A 38 -8.87 -10.04 9.18
N ALA A 39 -8.37 -8.97 9.77
CA ALA A 39 -7.39 -9.01 10.81
C ALA A 39 -7.96 -8.40 12.09
N TRP A 40 -7.56 -8.93 13.24
CA TRP A 40 -7.93 -8.40 14.53
C TRP A 40 -6.84 -8.67 15.54
N GLU A 41 -6.77 -7.83 16.57
CA GLU A 41 -5.89 -8.05 17.70
C GLU A 41 -6.62 -8.86 18.78
N GLU A 42 -5.96 -9.90 19.30
CA GLU A 42 -6.49 -10.73 20.37
C GLU A 42 -5.36 -11.20 21.29
N ASN A 43 -5.39 -10.79 22.56
CA ASN A 43 -4.42 -11.18 23.60
C ASN A 43 -2.94 -11.00 23.17
N GLY A 44 -2.60 -9.81 22.68
CA GLY A 44 -1.21 -9.47 22.28
C GLY A 44 -0.73 -10.11 20.97
N ALA A 45 -1.64 -10.73 20.21
CA ALA A 45 -1.36 -11.30 18.90
C ALA A 45 -2.25 -10.63 17.85
N VAL A 46 -1.74 -10.50 16.62
CA VAL A 46 -2.56 -10.21 15.45
C VAL A 46 -3.02 -11.54 14.87
N CYS A 47 -4.33 -11.73 14.84
CA CYS A 47 -4.99 -12.85 14.20
C CYS A 47 -5.48 -12.40 12.82
N TYR A 48 -5.30 -13.24 11.80
CA TYR A 48 -5.79 -12.99 10.46
C TYR A 48 -6.13 -14.29 9.73
N TYR A 49 -6.95 -14.20 8.68
CA TYR A 49 -7.19 -15.32 7.78
C TYR A 49 -6.12 -15.46 6.70
N ARG A 50 -5.54 -16.66 6.54
CA ARG A 50 -4.67 -17.04 5.42
C ARG A 50 -5.01 -18.46 5.00
N ASP A 51 -5.28 -18.67 3.71
CA ASP A 51 -5.66 -19.98 3.15
C ASP A 51 -6.84 -20.65 3.89
N GLY A 52 -7.84 -19.84 4.28
CA GLY A 52 -9.02 -20.32 5.02
C GLY A 52 -8.77 -20.70 6.48
N ARG A 53 -7.58 -20.43 7.02
CA ARG A 53 -7.21 -20.71 8.41
C ARG A 53 -6.95 -19.41 9.16
N VAL A 54 -7.27 -19.40 10.46
CA VAL A 54 -6.84 -18.32 11.35
C VAL A 54 -5.37 -18.55 11.65
N VAL A 55 -4.53 -17.63 11.20
CA VAL A 55 -3.12 -17.55 11.58
C VAL A 55 -3.00 -16.52 12.67
N ARG A 56 -2.25 -16.89 13.71
CA ARG A 56 -1.96 -16.04 14.86
C ARG A 56 -0.47 -15.75 14.86
N VAL A 57 -0.12 -14.47 14.74
CA VAL A 57 1.25 -14.00 14.88
C VAL A 57 1.34 -13.10 16.10
N ASP A 58 2.47 -13.13 16.78
CA ASP A 58 2.73 -12.18 17.86
C ASP A 58 2.59 -10.75 17.29
N ALA A 59 1.92 -9.84 18.02
CA ALA A 59 1.75 -8.47 17.55
C ALA A 59 3.12 -7.78 17.36
N GLN A 60 4.16 -8.23 18.07
CA GLN A 60 5.53 -7.77 17.88
C GLN A 60 6.16 -8.28 16.59
N ALA A 61 5.64 -9.32 15.94
CA ALA A 61 6.10 -9.75 14.61
C ALA A 61 5.43 -8.96 13.47
N VAL A 62 4.38 -8.20 13.79
CA VAL A 62 3.62 -7.40 12.84
C VAL A 62 4.23 -6.00 12.78
N GLU A 63 4.66 -5.61 11.60
CA GLU A 63 5.10 -4.24 11.32
C GLU A 63 3.93 -3.31 11.06
N ARG A 64 2.82 -3.81 10.49
CA ARG A 64 1.64 -3.01 10.19
C ARG A 64 0.36 -3.81 10.13
N LEU A 65 -0.73 -3.17 10.55
CA LEU A 65 -2.07 -3.57 10.19
C LEU A 65 -2.83 -2.39 9.57
N ILE A 66 -3.39 -2.59 8.38
CA ILE A 66 -4.19 -1.58 7.66
C ILE A 66 -5.59 -2.14 7.49
N HIS A 67 -6.58 -1.49 8.10
CA HIS A 67 -7.98 -1.83 7.88
C HIS A 67 -8.54 -1.09 6.67
N SER A 68 -9.25 -1.80 5.81
CA SER A 68 -9.96 -1.18 4.68
C SER A 68 -11.10 -0.28 5.19
N GLN A 69 -11.10 1.00 4.82
CA GLN A 69 -12.26 1.88 5.01
C GLN A 69 -12.98 2.10 3.66
N THR A 70 -14.29 1.86 3.63
CA THR A 70 -15.15 2.07 2.46
C THR A 70 -15.24 3.56 2.09
N PRO A 71 -14.98 3.98 0.84
CA PRO A 71 -15.51 5.23 0.31
C PRO A 71 -17.03 5.08 0.13
N ALA A 72 -17.82 5.97 0.73
CA ALA A 72 -19.27 6.01 0.53
C ALA A 72 -19.60 6.04 -0.98
N LYS A 73 -20.52 5.15 -1.37
CA LYS A 73 -21.12 4.94 -2.70
C LYS A 73 -20.98 6.15 -3.66
N PRO A 74 -20.41 5.98 -4.88
CA PRO A 74 -20.38 7.04 -5.88
C PRO A 74 -21.81 7.51 -6.25
N PRO A 75 -22.04 8.84 -6.42
CA PRO A 75 -23.32 9.32 -6.92
C PRO A 75 -23.58 8.78 -8.33
N PRO A 76 -24.85 8.55 -8.71
CA PRO A 76 -25.20 7.98 -10.00
C PRO A 76 -24.71 8.86 -11.15
N PRO A 77 -24.31 8.26 -12.29
CA PRO A 77 -23.77 9.01 -13.41
C PRO A 77 -24.85 9.94 -13.99
N PRO A 78 -24.49 11.18 -14.37
CA PRO A 78 -25.42 12.10 -15.01
C PRO A 78 -25.90 11.55 -16.37
N PRO A 79 -27.13 11.88 -16.79
CA PRO A 79 -27.69 11.39 -18.05
C PRO A 79 -26.86 11.84 -19.25
N LYS A 80 -26.66 10.91 -20.20
CA LYS A 80 -25.86 11.10 -21.42
C LYS A 80 -26.41 12.28 -22.25
N PRO A 81 -25.58 13.25 -22.65
CA PRO A 81 -25.95 14.24 -23.66
C PRO A 81 -26.11 13.61 -25.04
N SER A 82 -27.18 13.99 -25.73
CA SER A 82 -27.49 13.62 -27.12
C SER A 82 -26.44 14.19 -28.09
N VAL A 83 -25.93 13.34 -28.98
CA VAL A 83 -24.93 13.69 -30.02
C VAL A 83 -25.60 14.37 -31.22
N PRO A 84 -25.04 15.47 -31.74
CA PRO A 84 -25.01 15.71 -33.17
C PRO A 84 -23.63 15.39 -33.78
N GLN A 85 -23.64 14.64 -34.88
CA GLN A 85 -22.47 14.19 -35.63
C GLN A 85 -21.74 15.35 -36.35
N SER A 86 -20.43 15.47 -36.12
CA SER A 86 -19.36 15.38 -37.14
C SER A 86 -18.08 16.03 -36.60
N LEU A 87 -17.05 15.21 -36.35
CA LEU A 87 -15.68 15.68 -36.17
C LEU A 87 -14.79 14.97 -37.19
N PRO A 88 -13.93 15.72 -37.92
CA PRO A 88 -12.99 15.12 -38.86
C PRO A 88 -11.93 14.31 -38.12
N ASN A 89 -11.48 13.27 -38.82
CA ASN A 89 -10.43 12.32 -38.50
C ASN A 89 -9.28 12.93 -37.65
N PRO A 90 -8.90 12.38 -36.49
CA PRO A 90 -7.70 12.82 -35.80
C PRO A 90 -6.48 12.24 -36.51
N SER A 91 -5.86 13.05 -37.38
CA SER A 91 -4.41 13.00 -37.55
C SER A 91 -3.76 13.05 -36.16
N ALA A 92 -2.63 12.36 -36.02
CA ALA A 92 -1.86 12.19 -34.79
C ALA A 92 -1.96 13.37 -33.81
N PRO A 93 -2.08 13.12 -32.49
CA PRO A 93 -2.16 14.20 -31.52
C PRO A 93 -0.99 15.15 -31.72
N PRO A 94 -1.23 16.48 -31.71
CA PRO A 94 -0.16 17.45 -31.83
C PRO A 94 0.87 17.17 -30.74
N ASP A 95 2.14 17.25 -31.12
CA ASP A 95 3.29 17.28 -30.21
C ASP A 95 3.09 18.45 -29.24
N ILE A 96 2.35 18.19 -28.15
CA ILE A 96 2.31 19.07 -27.00
C ILE A 96 3.67 18.84 -26.37
N GLY A 97 4.63 19.71 -26.74
CA GLY A 97 6.00 19.75 -26.28
C GLY A 97 6.11 19.84 -24.76
N ILE A 98 5.78 18.75 -24.08
CA ILE A 98 6.24 18.45 -22.74
C ILE A 98 7.70 18.07 -22.97
N PRO A 99 8.68 18.87 -22.49
CA PRO A 99 10.06 18.49 -22.65
C PRO A 99 10.22 17.11 -21.99
N GLU A 100 10.70 16.15 -22.78
CA GLU A 100 10.94 14.74 -22.41
C GLU A 100 11.86 14.61 -21.17
N ARG A 101 12.48 15.74 -20.78
CA ARG A 101 13.02 16.02 -19.45
C ARG A 101 12.45 17.34 -18.94
N LEU A 102 11.74 17.31 -17.80
CA LEU A 102 11.77 18.47 -16.91
C LEU A 102 13.25 18.75 -16.55
N PRO A 103 13.81 19.94 -16.86
CA PRO A 103 15.14 20.30 -16.39
C PRO A 103 15.14 20.23 -14.86
N GLY A 104 15.88 19.28 -14.29
CA GLY A 104 16.01 19.07 -12.84
C GLY A 104 15.34 17.82 -12.27
N PHE A 105 14.59 17.03 -13.05
CA PHE A 105 14.15 15.71 -12.57
C PHE A 105 15.19 14.63 -12.91
N GLN A 106 16.30 14.64 -12.17
CA GLN A 106 17.14 13.45 -12.07
C GLN A 106 16.45 12.46 -11.12
N PRO A 107 16.41 11.15 -11.44
CA PRO A 107 16.17 10.16 -10.39
C PRO A 107 17.25 10.43 -9.34
N SER A 108 16.84 10.88 -8.16
CA SER A 108 17.75 11.07 -7.06
C SER A 108 18.28 9.69 -6.69
N VAL A 109 19.47 9.35 -7.21
CA VAL A 109 20.28 8.16 -6.87
C VAL A 109 20.93 8.35 -5.49
N GLY A 110 20.31 9.17 -4.63
CA GLY A 110 20.81 9.50 -3.30
C GLY A 110 20.01 8.77 -2.24
N ASP A 111 20.71 8.32 -1.20
CA ASP A 111 20.19 7.54 -0.07
C ASP A 111 19.05 8.22 0.73
N ASP A 112 18.79 9.51 0.45
CA ASP A 112 17.77 10.36 1.09
C ASP A 112 16.49 10.55 0.24
N ALA A 113 16.43 9.92 -0.93
CA ALA A 113 15.31 10.05 -1.85
C ALA A 113 14.07 9.28 -1.38
N GLY A 114 13.13 9.99 -0.73
CA GLY A 114 11.76 9.51 -0.59
C GLY A 114 11.00 9.56 -1.93
N TYR A 115 9.73 9.95 -1.89
CA TYR A 115 8.79 9.91 -3.04
C TYR A 115 8.49 11.32 -3.58
N LEU A 116 8.51 11.54 -4.91
CA LEU A 116 8.08 12.81 -5.55
C LEU A 116 8.60 14.10 -4.88
N GLY A 117 9.84 14.10 -4.38
CA GLY A 117 10.44 15.27 -3.74
C GLY A 117 10.24 15.40 -2.23
N VAL A 118 9.53 14.48 -1.57
CA VAL A 118 9.61 14.33 -0.10
C VAL A 118 10.78 13.45 0.30
N LYS A 119 11.45 13.82 1.39
CA LYS A 119 12.64 13.14 1.91
C LYS A 119 12.30 12.29 3.12
N TRP A 120 13.00 11.18 3.29
CA TRP A 120 12.93 10.43 4.55
C TRP A 120 13.33 11.33 5.72
N GLY A 121 12.68 11.16 6.87
CA GLY A 121 12.95 11.99 8.03
C GLY A 121 12.23 13.33 8.06
N GLN A 122 11.67 13.78 6.93
CA GLN A 122 10.94 15.05 6.82
C GLN A 122 9.68 15.03 7.70
N PRO A 123 9.39 16.08 8.48
CA PRO A 123 8.18 16.15 9.27
C PRO A 123 6.93 16.41 8.41
N PRO A 124 5.74 16.00 8.90
CA PRO A 124 4.50 16.19 8.15
C PRO A 124 4.19 17.68 7.90
N SER A 125 4.61 18.56 8.82
CA SER A 125 4.44 20.02 8.68
C SER A 125 5.19 20.64 7.50
N GLN A 126 6.18 19.95 6.93
CA GLN A 126 6.91 20.41 5.74
C GLN A 126 6.32 19.85 4.45
N ILE A 127 5.16 19.19 4.53
CA ILE A 127 4.55 18.48 3.42
C ILE A 127 3.13 19.00 3.22
N ASP A 128 2.95 19.82 2.19
CA ASP A 128 1.67 20.46 1.91
C ASP A 128 0.57 19.46 1.54
N GLY A 129 -0.63 19.74 2.04
CA GLY A 129 -1.86 19.04 1.69
C GLY A 129 -2.01 17.65 2.32
N LEU A 130 -1.23 17.34 3.36
CA LEU A 130 -1.45 16.14 4.17
C LEU A 130 -2.72 16.29 5.01
N GLU A 131 -3.54 15.25 4.98
CA GLU A 131 -4.69 15.07 5.85
C GLU A 131 -4.46 13.83 6.71
N PHE A 132 -4.62 13.97 8.02
CA PHE A 132 -4.46 12.85 8.95
C PHE A 132 -5.52 11.79 8.69
N VAL A 133 -5.09 10.52 8.66
CA VAL A 133 -5.95 9.36 8.42
C VAL A 133 -6.18 8.64 9.75
N GLN A 134 -5.10 8.14 10.36
CA GLN A 134 -5.15 7.37 11.59
C GLN A 134 -3.77 7.27 12.24
N THR A 135 -3.71 6.74 13.47
CA THR A 135 -2.45 6.32 14.09
C THR A 135 -2.42 4.81 14.17
N ASP A 136 -1.38 4.24 13.57
CA ASP A 136 -1.07 2.83 13.60
C ASP A 136 -0.28 2.53 14.89
N PRO A 137 -0.70 1.56 15.73
CA PRO A 137 -0.06 1.31 17.03
C PRO A 137 1.38 0.78 16.92
N ALA A 138 1.81 0.32 15.73
CA ALA A 138 3.16 -0.19 15.52
C ALA A 138 4.24 0.80 16.00
N TYR A 139 5.29 0.26 16.65
CA TYR A 139 6.47 1.02 17.09
C TYR A 139 6.17 2.24 17.97
N GLY A 140 5.15 2.13 18.82
CA GLY A 140 4.75 3.21 19.71
C GLY A 140 3.96 4.33 19.03
N GLY A 141 3.42 4.09 17.84
CA GLY A 141 2.59 5.02 17.08
C GLY A 141 3.27 5.50 15.79
N VAL A 142 2.71 5.12 14.65
CA VAL A 142 3.01 5.71 13.34
C VAL A 142 1.78 6.48 12.87
N GLU A 143 1.91 7.80 12.80
CA GLU A 143 0.85 8.66 12.29
C GLU A 143 0.77 8.51 10.77
N GLN A 144 -0.42 8.23 10.25
CA GLN A 144 -0.67 8.05 8.82
C GLN A 144 -1.42 9.26 8.26
N TYR A 145 -0.96 9.74 7.11
CA TYR A 145 -1.55 10.86 6.40
C TYR A 145 -1.73 10.50 4.93
N SER A 146 -2.72 11.10 4.28
CA SER A 146 -2.94 11.01 2.83
C SER A 146 -2.92 12.40 2.20
N ARG A 147 -2.88 12.49 0.86
CA ARG A 147 -3.06 13.75 0.14
C ARG A 147 -4.24 13.66 -0.83
N PRO A 148 -5.49 13.81 -0.36
CA PRO A 148 -6.66 13.57 -1.19
C PRO A 148 -6.81 14.61 -2.32
N LYS A 149 -6.32 15.83 -2.11
CA LYS A 149 -6.37 16.93 -3.10
C LYS A 149 -5.24 16.89 -4.13
N ALA A 150 -4.24 16.04 -3.94
CA ALA A 150 -3.17 15.89 -4.90
C ALA A 150 -3.63 15.03 -6.09
N ARG A 151 -3.00 15.21 -7.26
CA ARG A 151 -3.22 14.30 -8.38
C ARG A 151 -2.80 12.89 -7.94
N LYS A 152 -3.74 11.95 -7.92
CA LYS A 152 -3.48 10.56 -7.53
C LYS A 152 -2.68 9.84 -8.62
N ARG A 153 -1.37 10.11 -8.66
CA ARG A 153 -0.44 9.53 -9.64
C ARG A 153 0.88 9.16 -9.01
N PHE A 154 1.37 7.97 -9.35
CA PHE A 154 2.77 7.61 -9.19
C PHE A 154 3.49 7.91 -10.51
N VAL A 155 4.10 9.09 -10.61
CA VAL A 155 4.72 9.57 -11.85
C VAL A 155 3.69 9.57 -12.99
N ARG A 156 3.74 8.60 -13.92
CA ARG A 156 2.78 8.47 -15.02
C ARG A 156 1.62 7.54 -14.67
N ALA A 157 1.80 6.59 -13.76
CA ALA A 157 0.79 5.63 -13.34
C ALA A 157 -0.33 6.33 -12.56
N ARG A 158 -1.59 5.95 -12.83
CA ARG A 158 -2.73 6.33 -11.99
C ARG A 158 -2.69 5.49 -10.72
N VAL A 159 -3.05 6.09 -9.59
CA VAL A 159 -3.12 5.38 -8.31
C VAL A 159 -4.39 5.78 -7.58
N ASP A 160 -4.85 4.95 -6.67
CA ASP A 160 -6.05 5.21 -5.88
C ASP A 160 -5.73 5.96 -4.61
N ASN A 161 -4.57 5.66 -4.01
CA ASN A 161 -4.17 6.27 -2.75
C ASN A 161 -2.66 6.32 -2.58
N ILE A 162 -2.21 7.28 -1.79
CA ILE A 162 -0.84 7.39 -1.33
C ILE A 162 -0.87 7.75 0.15
N VAL A 163 -0.42 6.82 0.99
CA VAL A 163 -0.37 6.97 2.45
C VAL A 163 1.07 7.20 2.89
N PHE A 164 1.28 8.26 3.67
CA PHE A 164 2.55 8.65 4.27
C PHE A 164 2.51 8.30 5.76
N GLY A 165 3.43 7.45 6.21
CA GLY A 165 3.56 7.07 7.61
C GLY A 165 4.73 7.80 8.28
N PHE A 166 4.47 8.45 9.42
CA PHE A 166 5.43 9.22 10.19
C PHE A 166 5.68 8.58 11.55
N TRP A 167 6.90 8.12 11.77
CA TRP A 167 7.34 7.62 13.08
C TRP A 167 8.05 8.74 13.82
N LYS A 168 7.64 9.06 15.05
CA LYS A 168 8.15 10.21 15.83
C LYS A 168 8.21 11.51 15.02
N LYS A 169 7.14 11.80 14.26
CA LYS A 169 7.03 12.96 13.35
C LYS A 169 8.06 12.99 12.22
N GLN A 170 8.61 11.85 11.84
CA GLN A 170 9.58 11.71 10.75
C GLN A 170 9.04 10.78 9.68
N LEU A 171 9.01 11.22 8.41
CA LEU A 171 8.54 10.38 7.30
C LEU A 171 9.35 9.09 7.24
N TYR A 172 8.65 7.97 7.45
CA TYR A 172 9.21 6.64 7.65
C TYR A 172 8.81 5.67 6.54
N THR A 173 7.53 5.65 6.17
CA THR A 173 6.99 4.74 5.14
C THR A 173 6.11 5.48 4.15
N ILE A 174 6.01 4.95 2.95
CA ILE A 174 5.06 5.39 1.94
C ILE A 174 4.41 4.15 1.33
N LEU A 175 3.09 4.16 1.23
CA LEU A 175 2.30 3.12 0.57
C LEU A 175 1.53 3.74 -0.58
N VAL A 176 1.67 3.16 -1.77
CA VAL A 176 0.95 3.53 -2.97
C VAL A 176 0.03 2.37 -3.33
N GLU A 177 -1.24 2.65 -3.58
CA GLU A 177 -2.28 1.64 -3.77
C GLU A 177 -2.98 1.82 -5.14
N VAL A 178 -3.30 0.70 -5.78
CA VAL A 178 -4.12 0.62 -7.00
C VAL A 178 -5.14 -0.51 -6.84
N SER A 179 -6.38 -0.32 -7.30
CA SER A 179 -7.50 -1.23 -7.07
C SER A 179 -7.84 -2.13 -8.26
N ASN A 180 -6.91 -2.31 -9.20
CA ASN A 180 -7.04 -3.30 -10.29
C ASN A 180 -5.68 -3.65 -10.92
N TYR A 181 -5.66 -4.73 -11.69
CA TYR A 181 -4.43 -5.27 -12.28
C TYR A 181 -3.84 -4.38 -13.37
N MET A 182 -4.69 -3.70 -14.16
CA MET A 182 -4.19 -2.85 -15.25
C MET A 182 -3.44 -1.63 -14.70
N ASP A 183 -3.99 -0.99 -13.67
CA ASP A 183 -3.30 0.10 -12.97
C ASP A 183 -2.05 -0.40 -12.22
N PHE A 184 -2.06 -1.66 -11.75
CA PHE A 184 -0.85 -2.29 -11.21
C PHE A 184 0.24 -2.49 -12.26
N LEU A 185 -0.09 -2.91 -13.49
CA LEU A 185 0.90 -3.04 -14.56
C LEU A 185 1.54 -1.69 -14.88
N ASP A 186 0.76 -0.60 -14.88
CA ASP A 186 1.28 0.76 -15.04
C ASP A 186 2.19 1.16 -13.86
N LEU A 187 1.76 0.90 -12.62
CA LEU A 187 2.56 1.15 -11.42
C LEU A 187 3.87 0.35 -11.44
N LYS A 188 3.81 -0.92 -11.84
CA LYS A 188 4.95 -1.82 -12.00
C LYS A 188 5.92 -1.26 -13.04
N ALA A 189 5.44 -0.90 -14.23
CA ALA A 189 6.28 -0.33 -15.28
C ALA A 189 7.00 0.95 -14.80
N GLU A 190 6.29 1.84 -14.08
CA GLU A 190 6.89 3.04 -13.53
C GLU A 190 7.88 2.77 -12.39
N ALA A 191 7.61 1.79 -11.53
CA ALA A 191 8.52 1.38 -10.46
C ALA A 191 9.83 0.84 -11.03
N PHE A 192 9.76 -0.08 -12.00
CA PHE A 192 10.95 -0.64 -12.68
C PHE A 192 11.72 0.41 -13.45
N ARG A 193 11.03 1.30 -14.19
CA ARG A 193 11.68 2.40 -14.90
C ARG A 193 12.45 3.33 -13.96
N ARG A 194 11.94 3.53 -12.74
CA ARG A 194 12.51 4.47 -11.78
C ARG A 194 13.62 3.84 -10.91
N TYR A 195 13.43 2.61 -10.48
CA TYR A 195 14.30 1.96 -9.49
C TYR A 195 15.22 0.90 -10.10
N GLY A 196 15.06 0.61 -11.40
CA GLY A 196 15.81 -0.43 -12.08
C GLY A 196 15.23 -1.82 -11.85
N GLU A 197 16.05 -2.83 -12.11
CA GLU A 197 15.68 -4.23 -11.89
C GLU A 197 15.43 -4.50 -10.40
N ALA A 198 14.44 -5.35 -10.13
CA ALA A 198 14.10 -5.81 -8.79
C ALA A 198 14.28 -7.32 -8.68
N ASP A 199 14.53 -7.78 -7.45
CA ASP A 199 14.53 -9.20 -7.12
C ASP A 199 13.08 -9.70 -7.09
N PRO A 200 12.71 -10.71 -7.91
CA PRO A 200 11.42 -11.36 -7.75
C PRO A 200 11.40 -12.15 -6.43
N VAL A 201 10.25 -12.20 -5.77
CA VAL A 201 10.08 -13.00 -4.56
C VAL A 201 9.72 -14.44 -4.95
N PRO A 202 10.53 -15.45 -4.57
CA PRO A 202 10.26 -16.84 -4.96
C PRO A 202 8.87 -17.32 -4.51
N GLY A 203 8.17 -17.99 -5.42
CA GLY A 203 6.83 -18.54 -5.15
C GLY A 203 5.71 -17.50 -5.07
N GLN A 204 5.98 -16.21 -5.32
CA GLN A 204 4.99 -15.14 -5.27
C GLN A 204 4.99 -14.37 -6.59
N PRO A 205 4.08 -14.72 -7.54
CA PRO A 205 3.98 -13.99 -8.79
C PRO A 205 3.62 -12.52 -8.50
N ASP A 206 4.12 -11.63 -9.36
CA ASP A 206 3.91 -10.19 -9.23
C ASP A 206 4.39 -9.54 -7.93
N LYS A 207 5.34 -10.18 -7.23
CA LYS A 207 6.00 -9.61 -6.06
C LYS A 207 7.50 -9.40 -6.30
N TYR A 208 7.94 -8.18 -6.04
CA TYR A 208 9.27 -7.67 -6.38
C TYR A 208 9.83 -6.84 -5.25
N ARG A 209 11.15 -6.88 -5.06
CA ARG A 209 11.85 -6.13 -4.03
C ARG A 209 13.05 -5.39 -4.60
N TRP A 210 13.24 -4.16 -4.15
CA TRP A 210 14.50 -3.43 -4.32
C TRP A 210 15.12 -3.28 -2.94
N ARG A 211 16.39 -3.66 -2.82
CA ARG A 211 17.20 -3.49 -1.62
C ARG A 211 18.38 -2.58 -1.94
N GLY A 212 18.67 -1.63 -1.06
CA GLY A 212 19.78 -0.69 -1.21
C GLY A 212 19.35 0.76 -1.35
N GLY A 213 20.33 1.68 -1.40
CA GLY A 213 20.07 3.12 -1.51
C GLY A 213 19.29 3.70 -0.32
N GLY A 214 19.55 3.20 0.89
CA GLY A 214 18.92 3.66 2.14
C GLY A 214 17.41 3.41 2.27
N THR A 215 16.79 2.73 1.30
CA THR A 215 15.34 2.55 1.22
C THR A 215 14.96 1.13 0.82
N ASP A 216 14.14 0.48 1.63
CA ASP A 216 13.50 -0.77 1.25
C ASP A 216 12.28 -0.47 0.36
N ARG A 217 12.11 -1.22 -0.72
CA ARG A 217 10.91 -1.12 -1.58
C ARG A 217 10.37 -2.50 -1.88
N GLN A 218 9.05 -2.62 -1.88
CA GLN A 218 8.34 -3.81 -2.30
C GLN A 218 7.17 -3.42 -3.20
N LEU A 219 7.09 -4.06 -4.35
CA LEU A 219 5.93 -4.00 -5.23
C LEU A 219 5.24 -5.35 -5.17
N SER A 220 3.93 -5.38 -5.04
CA SER A 220 3.15 -6.62 -4.99
C SER A 220 1.75 -6.42 -5.57
N TYR A 221 1.26 -7.42 -6.29
CA TYR A 221 -0.16 -7.53 -6.60
C TYR A 221 -0.79 -8.66 -5.81
N ASP A 222 -1.94 -8.39 -5.21
CA ASP A 222 -2.77 -9.40 -4.58
C ASP A 222 -3.96 -9.74 -5.50
N HIS A 223 -3.94 -10.95 -6.06
CA HIS A 223 -4.97 -11.46 -6.96
C HIS A 223 -6.29 -11.79 -6.23
N GLN A 224 -6.30 -11.90 -4.89
CA GLN A 224 -7.52 -12.18 -4.14
C GLN A 224 -8.39 -10.93 -3.93
N SER A 225 -7.74 -9.80 -3.65
CA SER A 225 -8.39 -8.50 -3.40
C SER A 225 -8.43 -7.60 -4.63
N ASP A 226 -7.79 -8.01 -5.73
CA ASP A 226 -7.57 -7.21 -6.92
C ASP A 226 -6.82 -5.90 -6.64
N THR A 227 -5.90 -5.90 -5.67
CA THR A 227 -5.20 -4.69 -5.22
C THR A 227 -3.69 -4.80 -5.40
N GLY A 228 -3.09 -3.74 -5.96
CA GLY A 228 -1.65 -3.60 -6.14
C GLY A 228 -1.06 -2.56 -5.19
N TYR A 229 0.19 -2.82 -4.77
CA TYR A 229 0.90 -2.01 -3.79
C TYR A 229 2.32 -1.74 -4.21
N LEU A 230 2.76 -0.49 -4.04
CA LEU A 230 4.17 -0.15 -3.91
C LEU A 230 4.40 0.43 -2.52
N TRP A 231 5.07 -0.35 -1.68
CA TRP A 231 5.47 0.05 -0.34
C TRP A 231 6.95 0.42 -0.31
N MET A 232 7.27 1.46 0.45
CA MET A 232 8.63 1.99 0.61
C MET A 232 8.89 2.36 2.06
N ARG A 233 10.12 2.15 2.52
CA ARG A 233 10.53 2.39 3.91
C ARG A 233 11.96 2.92 4.01
N SER A 234 12.19 3.90 4.90
CA SER A 234 13.54 4.36 5.27
C SER A 234 14.29 3.31 6.10
N GLN A 235 15.42 2.81 5.61
CA GLN A 235 16.27 1.87 6.35
C GLN A 235 16.88 2.53 7.60
N LYS A 236 17.29 3.80 7.51
CA LYS A 236 17.88 4.55 8.64
C LYS A 236 16.91 4.70 9.81
N LEU A 237 15.67 5.07 9.53
CA LEU A 237 14.64 5.16 10.58
C LEU A 237 14.24 3.78 11.07
N HIS A 238 14.19 2.78 10.19
CA HIS A 238 13.93 1.41 10.58
C HIS A 238 15.02 0.85 11.53
N ALA A 239 16.29 1.20 11.33
CA ALA A 239 17.37 0.83 12.24
C ALA A 239 17.16 1.41 13.65
N LYS A 240 16.79 2.69 13.76
CA LYS A 240 16.43 3.32 15.05
C LYS A 240 15.22 2.67 15.71
N ILE A 241 14.24 2.27 14.90
CA ILE A 241 13.08 1.52 15.38
C ILE A 241 13.52 0.19 15.98
N LYS A 242 14.41 -0.56 15.30
CA LYS A 242 14.94 -1.84 15.80
C LYS A 242 15.75 -1.69 17.08
N GLU A 243 16.49 -0.60 17.25
CA GLU A 243 17.21 -0.29 18.49
C GLU A 243 16.24 -0.05 19.66
N GLN A 244 15.10 0.59 19.41
CA GLN A 244 14.12 0.94 20.46
C GLN A 244 13.08 -0.16 20.72
N TYR A 245 12.75 -0.94 19.70
CA TYR A 245 11.75 -2.02 19.72
C TYR A 245 12.38 -3.30 19.13
N PRO A 246 13.36 -3.89 19.83
CA PRO A 246 13.97 -5.15 19.41
C PRO A 246 12.90 -6.25 19.34
N GLU A 247 13.09 -7.19 18.40
CA GLU A 247 12.23 -8.36 18.23
C GLU A 247 12.33 -9.33 19.41
#